data_AF-A0A818MDQ8-F1
#
_entry.id   AF-A0A818MDQ8-F1
#
_cell.length_a   1.000
_cell.length_b   1.000
_cell.length_c   1.000
_cell.angle_alpha   90.00
_cell.angle_beta   90.00
_cell.angle_gamma   90.00
#
_symmetry.space_group_name_H-M   'P 1'
#
loop_
_entity.id
_entity.type
_entity.pdbx_description
1 polymer ?
#
loop_
_entity_poly.entity_id
_entity_poly.type
_entity_poly.pdbx_seq_one_letter_code
_entity_poly.pdbx_strand_id
1 'polypeptide(L)'
;MYIVRFFFLLGINPDRSYPTIELEFPSYKYQIATLSPRNGLAMQAQTKSEQLLRSCAFQDDLEETGENVIQLDFYNWLRSIEFELTEQSRVELWDRRYECMRVPESLPRWLKCVKWSNRDDVLEAYKIVENWPTKNIDPLMTALELLDVDYPDPFVRFSAVRLLDTRI
;
A
#
# COMPACT_ATOMS: atom_id res chain seq x y z
N MET A 1 10.67 21.24 9.53
CA MET A 1 9.51 20.35 9.69
C MET A 1 10.05 19.03 10.23
N TYR A 2 9.94 18.78 11.53
CA TYR A 2 10.52 17.58 12.15
C TYR A 2 9.55 16.42 11.94
N ILE A 3 9.93 15.45 11.10
CA ILE A 3 9.27 14.15 11.07
C ILE A 3 9.70 13.44 12.36
N VAL A 4 8.85 13.46 13.38
CA VAL A 4 9.05 12.64 14.59
C VAL A 4 8.77 11.20 14.18
N ARG A 5 9.83 10.44 13.89
CA ARG A 5 9.71 8.99 13.71
C ARG A 5 9.57 8.34 15.09
N PHE A 6 8.35 7.90 15.41
CA PHE A 6 8.06 7.17 16.65
C PHE A 6 8.54 5.72 16.54
N PHE A 7 9.82 5.49 16.82
CA PHE A 7 10.38 4.14 17.00
C PHE A 7 10.28 3.74 18.47
N PHE A 8 9.10 3.32 18.91
CA PHE A 8 8.90 2.82 20.27
C PHE A 8 8.28 1.43 20.26
N LEU A 9 8.67 0.62 21.24
CA LEU A 9 7.93 -0.59 21.56
C LEU A 9 6.56 -0.16 22.06
N LEU A 10 5.51 -0.56 21.34
CA LEU A 10 4.14 -0.32 21.74
C LEU A 10 3.82 -1.21 22.95
N GLY A 11 3.37 -0.60 24.04
CA GLY A 11 2.95 -1.33 25.22
C GLY A 11 3.12 -0.54 26.51
N ILE A 12 2.67 -1.14 27.60
CA ILE A 12 2.87 -0.63 28.95
C ILE A 12 4.26 -1.09 29.40
N ASN A 13 5.05 -0.18 30.00
CA ASN A 13 6.32 -0.55 30.61
C ASN A 13 6.06 -1.58 31.74
N PRO A 14 6.64 -2.79 31.68
CA PRO A 14 6.45 -3.79 32.73
C PRO A 14 6.96 -3.32 34.10
N ASP A 15 7.92 -2.38 34.12
CA ASP A 15 8.43 -1.79 35.35
C ASP A 15 7.53 -0.65 35.84
N ARG A 16 6.89 -0.89 37.00
CA ARG A 16 5.96 0.03 37.66
C ARG A 16 6.64 1.15 38.44
N SER A 17 7.97 1.14 38.56
CA SER A 17 8.73 2.24 39.17
C SER A 17 8.80 3.47 38.27
N TYR A 18 8.53 3.31 36.98
CA TYR A 18 8.51 4.40 36.01
C TYR A 18 7.19 5.17 36.04
N PRO A 19 7.21 6.45 35.62
CA PRO A 19 6.01 7.28 35.53
C PRO A 19 4.90 6.60 34.72
N THR A 20 3.70 6.58 35.30
CA THR A 20 2.49 6.03 34.67
C THR A 20 1.56 7.17 34.28
N ILE A 21 0.96 7.07 33.10
CA ILE A 21 -0.03 8.02 32.59
C ILE A 21 -1.38 7.30 32.54
N GLU A 22 -2.40 7.90 33.14
CA GLU A 22 -3.78 7.44 33.05
C GLU A 22 -4.47 8.14 31.87
N LEU A 23 -5.16 7.35 31.03
CA LEU A 23 -5.87 7.84 29.85
C LEU A 23 -7.31 7.33 29.90
N GLU A 24 -8.25 8.20 29.52
CA GLU A 24 -9.65 7.84 29.33
C GLU A 24 -10.02 7.97 27.85
N PHE A 25 -10.66 6.95 27.30
CA PHE A 25 -11.14 6.93 25.92
C PHE A 25 -12.68 7.05 25.90
N PRO A 26 -13.26 7.59 24.81
CA PRO A 26 -14.71 7.64 24.67
C PRO A 26 -15.34 6.25 24.79
N SER A 27 -16.38 6.14 25.62
CA SER A 27 -17.18 4.93 25.76
C SER A 27 -18.33 4.94 24.76
N TYR A 28 -18.55 3.81 24.10
CA TYR A 28 -19.63 3.63 23.15
C TYR A 28 -20.55 2.50 23.62
N LYS A 29 -21.84 2.62 23.34
CA LYS A 29 -22.86 1.62 23.73
C LYS A 29 -22.56 0.22 23.19
N TYR A 30 -21.87 0.12 22.07
CA TYR A 30 -21.52 -1.12 21.40
C TYR A 30 -20.00 -1.23 21.23
N GLN A 31 -19.50 -2.46 21.18
CA GLN A 31 -18.10 -2.71 20.88
C GLN A 31 -17.79 -2.24 19.47
N ILE A 32 -16.85 -1.29 19.36
CA ILE A 32 -16.33 -0.84 18.07
C ILE A 32 -15.24 -1.82 17.65
N ALA A 33 -15.50 -2.60 16.60
CA ALA A 33 -14.50 -3.41 15.95
C ALA A 33 -13.95 -2.68 14.72
N THR A 34 -12.66 -2.84 14.46
CA THR A 34 -12.08 -2.38 13.19
C THR A 34 -12.60 -3.27 12.06
N LEU A 35 -12.92 -2.63 10.94
CA LEU A 35 -13.32 -3.34 9.74
C LEU A 35 -12.05 -3.95 9.14
N SER A 36 -11.81 -5.24 9.39
CA SER A 36 -10.74 -5.95 8.69
C SER A 36 -11.08 -6.03 7.20
N PRO A 37 -10.12 -5.81 6.27
CA PRO A 37 -10.33 -6.03 4.84
C PRO A 37 -10.90 -7.42 4.50
N ARG A 38 -10.64 -8.43 5.34
CA ARG A 38 -11.21 -9.79 5.21
C ARG A 38 -12.72 -9.88 5.47
N ASN A 39 -13.31 -8.93 6.21
CA ASN A 39 -14.68 -9.04 6.73
C ASN A 39 -15.73 -8.35 5.83
N GLY A 40 -15.47 -8.22 4.53
CA GLY A 40 -16.53 -7.94 3.53
C GLY A 40 -16.60 -6.52 2.96
N LEU A 41 -15.63 -5.62 3.22
CA LEU A 41 -15.59 -4.30 2.56
C LEU A 41 -14.91 -4.29 1.19
N ALA A 42 -14.10 -5.29 0.85
CA ALA A 42 -13.66 -5.50 -0.53
C ALA A 42 -14.86 -5.57 -1.50
N MET A 43 -16.03 -5.97 -1.01
CA MET A 43 -17.29 -6.03 -1.76
C MET A 43 -18.00 -4.68 -2.01
N GLN A 44 -17.62 -3.55 -1.40
CA GLN A 44 -18.37 -2.28 -1.59
C GLN A 44 -17.72 -1.27 -2.52
N ALA A 45 -16.40 -1.32 -2.75
CA ALA A 45 -15.74 -0.41 -3.71
C ALA A 45 -15.79 -0.92 -5.17
N GLN A 46 -16.78 -1.75 -5.55
CA GLN A 46 -16.66 -2.73 -6.65
C GLN A 46 -16.76 -2.18 -8.07
N THR A 47 -17.55 -1.15 -8.40
CA THR A 47 -17.88 -0.99 -9.83
C THR A 47 -16.79 -0.31 -10.67
N LYS A 48 -16.17 0.77 -10.18
CA LYS A 48 -15.22 1.57 -10.98
C LYS A 48 -13.80 0.98 -10.98
N SER A 49 -13.35 0.48 -9.83
CA SER A 49 -12.01 -0.07 -9.67
C SER A 49 -11.83 -1.40 -10.41
N GLU A 50 -12.83 -2.28 -10.39
CA GLU A 50 -12.79 -3.57 -11.11
C GLU A 50 -12.80 -3.37 -12.63
N GLN A 51 -13.53 -2.39 -13.15
CA GLN A 51 -13.51 -2.04 -14.57
C GLN A 51 -12.14 -1.55 -15.02
N LEU A 52 -11.48 -0.71 -14.21
CA LEU A 52 -10.14 -0.21 -14.50
C LEU A 52 -9.06 -1.30 -14.38
N LEU A 53 -9.13 -2.13 -13.34
CA LEU A 53 -8.26 -3.31 -13.19
C LEU A 53 -8.35 -4.24 -14.40
N ARG A 54 -9.58 -4.50 -14.89
CA ARG A 54 -9.79 -5.25 -16.13
C ARG A 54 -9.13 -4.53 -17.31
N SER A 55 -9.39 -3.24 -17.52
CA SER A 55 -8.77 -2.53 -18.65
C SER A 55 -7.24 -2.57 -18.67
N CYS A 56 -6.58 -2.52 -17.50
CA CYS A 56 -5.12 -2.59 -17.42
C CYS A 56 -4.57 -4.00 -17.65
N ALA A 57 -5.32 -5.05 -17.28
CA ALA A 57 -4.95 -6.46 -17.48
C ALA A 57 -5.22 -6.97 -18.91
N PHE A 58 -6.03 -6.27 -19.70
CA PHE A 58 -6.42 -6.64 -21.08
C PHE A 58 -5.66 -5.86 -22.17
N GLN A 59 -4.71 -5.00 -21.81
CA GLN A 59 -3.96 -4.14 -22.75
C GLN A 59 -2.64 -4.77 -23.26
N ASP A 60 -2.55 -6.11 -23.29
CA ASP A 60 -1.38 -6.79 -23.87
C ASP A 60 -1.36 -6.78 -25.41
N ASP A 61 -2.45 -6.40 -26.10
CA ASP A 61 -2.61 -6.61 -27.56
C ASP A 61 -3.03 -5.38 -28.41
N LEU A 62 -2.68 -4.13 -28.07
CA LEU A 62 -3.06 -2.97 -28.93
C LEU A 62 -1.90 -2.01 -29.28
N GLU A 63 -1.52 -2.12 -30.56
CA GLU A 63 -0.89 -1.20 -31.52
C GLU A 63 -0.04 0.00 -31.04
N GLU A 64 1.19 0.04 -31.59
CA GLU A 64 2.21 1.08 -31.47
C GLU A 64 1.74 2.45 -32.00
N THR A 65 1.26 3.32 -31.10
CA THR A 65 1.14 4.76 -31.37
C THR A 65 1.88 5.57 -30.30
N GLY A 66 2.06 6.89 -30.53
CA GLY A 66 2.89 7.79 -29.70
C GLY A 66 2.56 7.86 -28.20
N GLU A 67 1.43 7.28 -27.77
CA GLU A 67 1.11 7.00 -26.36
C GLU A 67 2.13 6.06 -25.68
N ASN A 68 2.81 5.21 -26.46
CA ASN A 68 3.89 4.37 -25.95
C ASN A 68 5.02 5.20 -25.35
N VAL A 69 5.46 6.29 -25.97
CA VAL A 69 6.62 7.06 -25.48
C VAL A 69 6.35 7.64 -24.09
N ILE A 70 5.16 8.20 -23.86
CA ILE A 70 4.76 8.77 -22.57
C ILE A 70 4.61 7.68 -21.49
N GLN A 71 4.13 6.49 -21.86
CA GLN A 71 4.07 5.34 -20.94
C GLN A 71 5.47 4.83 -20.59
N LEU A 72 6.35 4.72 -21.57
CA LEU A 72 7.75 4.29 -21.39
C LEU A 72 8.50 5.25 -20.47
N ASP A 73 8.35 6.56 -20.67
CA ASP A 73 8.94 7.58 -19.81
C ASP A 73 8.43 7.48 -18.37
N PHE A 74 7.12 7.23 -18.18
CA PHE A 74 6.55 7.02 -16.85
C PHE A 74 7.12 5.78 -16.16
N TYR A 75 7.22 4.64 -16.84
CA TYR A 75 7.77 3.43 -16.23
C TYR A 75 9.26 3.58 -15.91
N ASN A 76 10.01 4.27 -16.77
CA ASN A 76 11.42 4.58 -16.52
C ASN A 76 11.55 5.51 -15.31
N TRP A 77 10.72 6.54 -15.22
CA TRP A 77 10.65 7.42 -14.06
C TRP A 77 10.31 6.65 -12.79
N LEU A 78 9.28 5.80 -12.82
CA LEU A 78 8.82 4.98 -11.69
C LEU A 78 9.90 4.02 -11.16
N ARG A 79 10.75 3.49 -12.04
CA ARG A 79 11.91 2.66 -11.66
C ARG A 79 13.05 3.49 -11.07
N SER A 80 13.21 4.73 -11.51
CA SER A 80 14.29 5.62 -11.06
C SER A 80 13.95 6.41 -9.80
N ILE A 81 12.68 6.41 -9.39
CA ILE A 81 12.20 7.27 -8.32
C ILE A 81 12.79 6.86 -6.98
N GLU A 82 13.44 7.82 -6.32
CA GLU A 82 14.01 7.61 -4.99
C GLU A 82 12.92 7.65 -3.90
N PHE A 83 13.32 7.27 -2.68
CA PHE A 83 12.43 7.16 -1.52
C PHE A 83 11.80 8.49 -1.07
N GLU A 84 12.37 9.63 -1.44
CA GLU A 84 11.83 10.96 -1.11
C GLU A 84 10.90 11.47 -2.22
N LEU A 85 9.62 11.07 -2.13
CA LEU A 85 8.58 11.56 -3.03
C LEU A 85 8.15 12.99 -2.65
N THR A 86 8.04 13.87 -3.64
CA THR A 86 7.34 15.15 -3.48
C THR A 86 5.83 14.92 -3.38
N GLU A 87 5.07 15.87 -2.82
CA GLU A 87 3.62 15.77 -2.75
C GLU A 87 2.99 15.66 -4.14
N GLN A 88 3.51 16.40 -5.11
CA GLN A 88 3.08 16.32 -6.51
C GLN A 88 3.28 14.92 -7.09
N SER A 89 4.47 14.33 -6.90
CA SER A 89 4.75 12.96 -7.37
C SER A 89 3.87 11.92 -6.69
N ARG A 90 3.53 12.10 -5.39
CA ARG A 90 2.60 11.21 -4.70
C ARG A 90 1.20 11.23 -5.31
N VAL A 91 0.70 12.43 -5.66
CA VAL A 91 -0.60 12.59 -6.31
C VAL A 91 -0.59 11.92 -7.68
N GLU A 92 0.44 12.16 -8.49
CA GLU A 92 0.56 11.55 -9.82
C GLU A 92 0.60 10.01 -9.77
N LEU A 93 1.38 9.44 -8.84
CA LEU A 93 1.46 7.99 -8.64
C LEU A 93 0.13 7.39 -8.19
N TRP A 94 -0.60 8.09 -7.33
CA TRP A 94 -1.91 7.65 -6.87
C TRP A 94 -2.96 7.70 -8.00
N ASP A 95 -2.92 8.75 -8.82
CA ASP A 95 -3.82 8.90 -9.97
C ASP A 95 -3.56 7.80 -11.02
N ARG A 96 -2.30 7.41 -11.22
CA ARG A 96 -1.85 6.35 -12.14
C ARG A 96 -1.61 4.99 -11.44
N ARG A 97 -2.29 4.73 -10.32
CA ARG A 97 -2.10 3.54 -9.49
C ARG A 97 -2.22 2.20 -10.22
N TYR A 98 -3.09 2.09 -11.22
CA TYR A 98 -3.24 0.86 -12.00
C TYR A 98 -2.10 0.66 -13.01
N GLU A 99 -1.54 1.74 -13.54
CA GLU A 99 -0.35 1.67 -14.40
C GLU A 99 0.88 1.26 -13.58
N CYS A 100 0.95 1.67 -12.30
CA CYS A 100 2.03 1.25 -11.39
C CYS A 100 2.10 -0.27 -11.21
N MET A 101 0.96 -0.98 -11.33
CA MET A 101 0.93 -2.44 -11.26
C MET A 101 1.75 -3.11 -12.38
N ARG A 102 1.99 -2.42 -13.50
CA ARG A 102 2.86 -2.91 -14.60
C ARG A 102 4.34 -2.87 -14.27
N VAL A 103 4.73 -2.18 -13.19
CA VAL A 103 6.08 -2.18 -12.64
C VAL A 103 6.00 -2.75 -11.23
N PRO A 104 6.01 -4.08 -11.08
CA PRO A 104 5.62 -4.71 -9.82
C PRO A 104 6.57 -4.33 -8.66
N GLU A 105 7.85 -4.08 -8.96
CA GLU A 105 8.88 -3.59 -8.02
C GLU A 105 8.56 -2.20 -7.41
N SER A 106 7.63 -1.46 -8.00
CA SER A 106 7.21 -0.13 -7.52
C SER A 106 6.28 -0.18 -6.32
N LEU A 107 5.77 -1.36 -5.93
CA LEU A 107 4.79 -1.54 -4.85
C LEU A 107 5.14 -0.76 -3.57
N PRO A 108 6.37 -0.84 -3.02
CA PRO A 108 6.69 -0.12 -1.80
C PRO A 108 6.60 1.41 -1.97
N ARG A 109 7.06 1.92 -3.12
CA ARG A 109 7.02 3.35 -3.45
C ARG A 109 5.59 3.84 -3.59
N TRP A 110 4.76 3.07 -4.30
CA TRP A 110 3.34 3.38 -4.46
C TRP A 110 2.59 3.35 -3.12
N LEU A 111 2.91 2.42 -2.20
CA LEU A 111 2.32 2.38 -0.86
C LEU A 111 2.62 3.63 -0.02
N LYS A 112 3.75 4.33 -0.28
CA LYS A 112 4.08 5.62 0.35
C LYS A 112 3.22 6.78 -0.18
N CYS A 113 2.48 6.59 -1.27
CA CYS A 113 1.55 7.58 -1.82
C CYS A 113 0.13 7.45 -1.23
N VAL A 114 -0.18 6.32 -0.59
CA VAL A 114 -1.50 6.05 -0.02
C VAL A 114 -1.78 6.99 1.16
N LYS A 115 -2.95 7.63 1.15
CA LYS A 115 -3.42 8.43 2.29
C LYS A 115 -4.05 7.52 3.34
N TRP A 116 -3.23 6.98 4.23
CA TRP A 116 -3.66 6.05 5.29
C TRP A 116 -4.66 6.64 6.30
N SER A 117 -4.86 7.97 6.32
CA SER A 117 -5.90 8.64 7.10
C SER A 117 -7.29 8.61 6.45
N ASN A 118 -7.38 8.31 5.15
CA ASN A 118 -8.62 8.24 4.41
C ASN A 118 -9.05 6.79 4.20
N ARG A 119 -10.23 6.44 4.72
CA ARG A 119 -10.78 5.07 4.63
C ARG A 119 -10.95 4.59 3.18
N ASP A 120 -11.41 5.45 2.28
CA ASP A 120 -11.71 5.05 0.91
C ASP A 120 -10.42 4.73 0.14
N ASP A 121 -9.38 5.56 0.33
CA ASP A 121 -8.06 5.35 -0.25
C ASP A 121 -7.42 4.06 0.28
N VAL A 122 -7.56 3.77 1.57
CA VAL A 122 -7.06 2.51 2.18
C VAL A 122 -7.79 1.29 1.62
N LEU A 123 -9.11 1.36 1.46
CA LEU A 123 -9.88 0.25 0.88
C LEU A 123 -9.51 -0.01 -0.59
N GLU A 124 -9.29 1.04 -1.36
CA GLU A 124 -8.80 0.92 -2.73
C GLU A 124 -7.38 0.35 -2.78
N ALA A 125 -6.51 0.81 -1.88
CA ALA A 125 -5.15 0.28 -1.78
C ALA A 125 -5.14 -1.23 -1.47
N TYR A 126 -5.97 -1.69 -0.53
CA TYR A 126 -6.10 -3.12 -0.22
C TYR A 126 -6.51 -3.97 -1.43
N LYS A 127 -7.43 -3.47 -2.27
CA LYS A 127 -7.83 -4.18 -3.50
C LYS A 127 -6.68 -4.30 -4.50
N ILE A 128 -5.92 -3.22 -4.68
CA ILE A 128 -4.79 -3.19 -5.61
C ILE A 128 -3.67 -4.11 -5.11
N VAL A 129 -3.36 -4.09 -3.80
CA VAL A 129 -2.38 -4.97 -3.17
C VAL A 129 -2.79 -6.45 -3.29
N GLU A 130 -4.08 -6.76 -3.11
CA GLU A 130 -4.60 -8.13 -3.27
C GLU A 130 -4.41 -8.68 -4.69
N ASN A 131 -4.55 -7.81 -5.69
CA ASN A 131 -4.39 -8.14 -7.11
C ASN A 131 -2.99 -7.82 -7.64
N TRP A 132 -2.02 -7.49 -6.77
CA TRP A 132 -0.71 -7.06 -7.21
C TRP A 132 0.03 -8.22 -7.90
N PRO A 133 0.64 -8.01 -9.08
CA PRO A 133 1.29 -9.08 -9.82
C PRO A 133 2.54 -9.57 -9.09
N THR A 134 2.51 -10.81 -8.60
CA THR A 134 3.59 -11.40 -7.78
C THR A 134 4.62 -12.18 -8.58
N LYS A 135 4.34 -12.53 -9.85
CA LYS A 135 5.17 -13.41 -10.68
C LYS A 135 6.49 -12.80 -11.17
N ASN A 136 6.57 -11.47 -11.22
CA ASN A 136 7.67 -10.73 -11.86
C ASN A 136 8.45 -9.80 -10.89
N ILE A 137 8.18 -9.86 -9.59
CA ILE A 137 8.96 -9.18 -8.53
C ILE A 137 10.07 -10.14 -8.09
N ASP A 138 11.26 -9.65 -7.69
CA ASP A 138 12.13 -10.40 -6.78
C ASP A 138 11.49 -10.42 -5.39
N PRO A 139 10.83 -11.53 -4.99
CA PRO A 139 9.98 -11.53 -3.81
C PRO A 139 10.73 -11.29 -2.51
N LEU A 140 12.06 -11.45 -2.48
CA LEU A 140 12.83 -11.27 -1.26
C LEU A 140 12.96 -9.80 -0.89
N MET A 141 13.50 -8.99 -1.81
CA MET A 141 13.85 -7.60 -1.51
C MET A 141 12.61 -6.78 -1.25
N THR A 142 11.59 -6.92 -2.09
CA THR A 142 10.31 -6.21 -1.91
C THR A 142 9.59 -6.64 -0.65
N ALA A 143 9.51 -7.95 -0.34
CA ALA A 143 8.83 -8.39 0.88
C ALA A 143 9.54 -7.96 2.15
N LEU A 144 10.88 -8.00 2.18
CA LEU A 144 11.66 -7.54 3.32
C LEU A 144 11.48 -6.02 3.54
N GLU A 145 11.43 -5.23 2.47
CA GLU A 145 11.14 -3.80 2.57
C GLU A 145 9.74 -3.55 3.16
N LEU A 146 8.72 -4.28 2.72
CA LEU A 146 7.35 -4.16 3.24
C LEU A 146 7.18 -4.67 4.69
N LEU A 147 8.17 -5.40 5.20
CA LEU A 147 8.22 -5.81 6.61
C LEU A 147 8.97 -4.79 7.47
N ASP A 148 9.54 -3.74 6.88
CA ASP A 148 10.16 -2.66 7.64
C ASP A 148 9.11 -1.84 8.41
N VAL A 149 9.59 -1.09 9.38
CA VAL A 149 8.87 -0.15 10.24
C VAL A 149 8.08 0.93 9.48
N ASP A 150 8.51 1.26 8.26
CA ASP A 150 7.85 2.26 7.40
C ASP A 150 6.47 1.75 6.91
N TYR A 151 6.18 0.44 7.01
CA TYR A 151 4.93 -0.18 6.58
C TYR A 151 4.24 -0.92 7.76
N PRO A 152 3.58 -0.16 8.67
CA PRO A 152 2.95 -0.74 9.86
C PRO A 152 1.61 -1.44 9.55
N ASP A 153 1.04 -1.25 8.36
CA ASP A 153 -0.27 -1.79 8.00
C ASP A 153 -0.30 -3.33 8.01
N PRO A 154 -1.22 -3.96 8.76
CA PRO A 154 -1.28 -5.42 8.87
C PRO A 154 -1.57 -6.14 7.55
N PHE A 155 -2.35 -5.55 6.64
CA PHE A 155 -2.70 -6.17 5.37
C PHE A 155 -1.53 -6.14 4.39
N VAL A 156 -0.78 -5.04 4.34
CA VAL A 156 0.47 -4.92 3.59
C VAL A 156 1.48 -5.95 4.08
N ARG A 157 1.69 -6.04 5.41
CA ARG A 157 2.62 -7.02 6.00
C ARG A 157 2.19 -8.46 5.76
N PHE A 158 0.89 -8.75 5.86
CA PHE A 158 0.35 -10.06 5.50
C PHE A 158 0.63 -10.42 4.03
N SER A 159 0.47 -9.46 3.13
CA SER A 159 0.77 -9.65 1.70
C SER A 159 2.27 -9.86 1.46
N ALA A 160 3.14 -9.15 2.17
CA ALA A 160 4.58 -9.36 2.14
C ALA A 160 4.97 -10.78 2.60
N VAL A 161 4.37 -11.28 3.68
CA VAL A 161 4.59 -12.67 4.13
C VAL A 161 4.13 -13.68 3.07
N ARG A 162 3.01 -13.44 2.40
CA ARG A 162 2.55 -14.31 1.29
C ARG A 162 3.53 -14.37 0.13
N LEU A 163 4.21 -13.26 -0.19
CA LEU A 163 5.26 -13.23 -1.22
C LEU A 163 6.45 -14.13 -0.85
N LEU A 164 6.78 -14.22 0.44
CA LEU A 164 7.84 -15.10 0.94
C LEU A 164 7.42 -16.58 0.92
N ASP A 165 6.15 -16.87 1.20
CA ASP A 165 5.61 -18.23 1.28
C ASP A 165 5.51 -18.91 -0.10
N THR A 166 5.32 -18.14 -1.18
CA THR A 166 5.29 -18.64 -2.57
C THR A 166 6.61 -19.25 -3.08
N ARG A 167 7.62 -19.44 -2.21
CA ARG A 167 8.95 -20.00 -2.53
C ARG A 167 9.20 -21.39 -1.92
N ILE A 168 8.23 -22.00 -1.23
CA ILE A 168 8.30 -23.38 -0.72
C ILE A 168 7.50 -24.31 -1.65
#